data_AF-R7BIK3-F1
#
_entry.id   AF-R7BIK3-F1
#
_cell.length_a   1.000
_cell.length_b   1.000
_cell.length_c   1.000
_cell.angle_alpha   90.00
_cell.angle_beta   90.00
_cell.angle_gamma   90.00
#
_symmetry.space_group_name_H-M   'P 1'
#
loop_
_entity.id
_entity.type
_entity.pdbx_description
1 polymer ?
#
loop_
_entity_poly.entity_id
_entity_poly.type
_entity_poly.pdbx_seq_one_letter_code
_entity_poly.pdbx_strand_id
1 'polypeptide(L)'
;MERLVDNIYSFKDKVEECENAYLLAVQKKLKEYEHLEEQGRLIKLPCKYVYYIVDINEPKYAMVMKRSIRELAIHEIESIDKENCKYFSTKEKAEEKLKELRGGENESSN
;
A
#
# COMPACT_ATOMS: atom_id res chain seq x y z
N MET A 1 4.73 7.26 18.86
CA MET A 1 5.41 6.20 18.09
C MET A 1 6.78 6.03 18.73
N GLU A 2 7.19 4.81 19.07
CA GLU A 2 8.53 4.58 19.61
C GLU A 2 9.55 4.79 18.49
N ARG A 3 10.54 5.66 18.68
CA ARG A 3 11.57 5.93 17.67
C ARG A 3 12.62 4.84 17.72
N LEU A 4 12.94 4.26 16.57
CA LEU A 4 13.97 3.24 16.46
C LEU A 4 15.35 3.82 16.72
N VAL A 5 15.57 5.09 16.37
CA VAL A 5 16.86 5.77 16.63
C VAL A 5 17.17 5.93 18.12
N ASP A 6 16.16 5.98 18.99
CA ASP A 6 16.37 6.16 20.43
C ASP A 6 17.05 4.92 21.06
N ASN A 7 16.74 3.73 20.56
CA ASN A 7 17.33 2.46 21.01
C ASN A 7 18.72 2.18 20.38
N ILE A 8 19.02 2.74 19.21
CA ILE A 8 20.32 2.57 18.53
C ILE A 8 21.43 3.32 19.26
N TYR A 9 21.15 4.47 19.88
CA TYR A 9 22.14 5.23 20.65
C TYR A 9 22.65 4.50 21.92
N SER A 10 21.95 3.46 22.39
CA SER A 10 22.40 2.57 23.47
C SER A 10 23.55 1.63 23.07
N PHE A 11 23.73 1.38 21.76
CA PHE A 11 24.84 0.55 21.25
C PHE A 11 26.17 1.30 21.12
N LYS A 12 26.20 2.61 21.38
CA LYS A 12 27.42 3.45 21.28
C LYS A 12 28.61 2.90 22.06
N ASP A 13 28.36 2.20 23.16
CA ASP A 13 29.43 1.74 24.05
C ASP A 13 30.03 0.38 23.66
N LYS A 14 29.51 -0.30 22.61
CA LYS A 14 29.95 -1.67 22.23
C LYS A 14 30.40 -1.82 20.78
N VAL A 15 30.28 -0.79 19.95
CA VAL A 15 30.82 -0.81 18.59
C VAL A 15 32.20 -0.15 18.67
N GLU A 16 33.25 -0.98 18.69
CA GLU A 16 34.64 -0.52 18.51
C GLU A 16 34.70 0.54 17.40
N GLU A 17 35.51 1.59 17.61
CA GLU A 17 35.78 2.75 16.75
C GLU A 17 36.23 2.40 15.32
N CYS A 18 35.36 1.73 14.58
CA CYS A 18 35.28 1.79 13.14
C CYS A 18 33.98 2.57 12.90
N GLU A 19 34.11 3.87 12.66
CA GLU A 19 33.06 4.70 12.09
C GLU A 19 32.62 4.04 10.78
N ASN A 20 31.70 3.10 10.88
CA ASN A 20 31.13 2.47 9.71
C ASN A 20 30.23 3.53 9.10
N ALA A 21 30.78 4.34 8.19
CA ALA A 21 30.12 5.47 7.55
C ALA A 21 28.76 5.08 6.96
N TYR A 22 28.61 3.81 6.57
CA TYR A 22 27.34 3.22 6.16
C TYR A 22 26.30 3.20 7.29
N LEU A 23 26.66 2.75 8.51
CA LEU A 23 25.74 2.75 9.66
C LEU A 23 25.29 4.16 10.02
N LEU A 24 26.20 5.14 10.01
CA LEU A 24 25.87 6.53 10.29
C LEU A 24 24.91 7.12 9.23
N ALA A 25 25.14 6.81 7.94
CA ALA A 25 24.27 7.23 6.85
C ALA A 25 22.86 6.62 6.96
N VAL A 26 22.77 5.34 7.34
CA VAL A 26 21.49 4.65 7.59
C VAL A 26 20.76 5.29 8.76
N GLN A 27 21.44 5.55 9.89
CA GLN A 27 20.84 6.21 11.06
C GLN A 27 20.29 7.60 10.72
N LYS A 28 21.06 8.41 9.98
CA LYS A 28 20.63 9.75 9.56
C LYS A 28 19.37 9.69 8.69
N LYS A 29 19.35 8.81 7.69
CA LYS A 29 18.17 8.62 6.84
C LYS A 29 16.96 8.11 7.62
N LEU A 30 17.17 7.21 8.59
CA LEU A 30 16.08 6.70 9.42
C LEU A 30 15.45 7.82 10.25
N LYS A 31 16.29 8.65 10.89
CA LYS A 31 15.84 9.83 11.65
C LYS A 31 15.07 10.82 10.77
N GLU A 32 15.53 11.05 9.54
CA GLU A 32 14.84 11.90 8.57
C GLU A 32 13.45 11.33 8.21
N TYR A 33 13.33 10.02 7.96
CA TYR A 33 12.04 9.39 7.68
C TYR A 33 11.09 9.41 8.88
N GLU A 34 11.56 9.10 10.09
CA GLU A 34 10.74 9.17 11.31
C GLU A 34 10.19 10.58 11.53
N HIS A 35 11.01 11.62 11.30
CA HIS A 35 10.56 12.99 11.40
C HIS A 35 9.53 13.37 10.32
N LEU A 36 9.74 12.94 9.08
CA LEU A 36 8.77 13.16 8.00
C LEU A 36 7.44 12.43 8.29
N GLU A 37 7.49 11.26 8.91
CA GLU A 37 6.31 10.51 9.34
C GLU A 37 5.54 11.25 10.43
N GLU A 38 6.23 11.76 11.46
CA GLU A 38 5.64 12.58 12.53
C GLU A 38 4.99 13.86 12.01
N GLN A 39 5.54 14.46 10.95
CA GLN A 39 4.98 15.63 10.27
C GLN A 39 3.83 15.30 9.31
N GLY A 40 3.48 14.02 9.12
CA GLY A 40 2.47 13.61 8.13
C GLY A 40 2.89 13.82 6.67
N ARG A 41 4.20 13.93 6.40
CA ARG A 41 4.76 14.15 5.05
C ARG A 41 5.08 12.84 4.31
N LEU A 42 4.97 11.70 4.97
CA LEU A 42 5.09 10.38 4.35
C LEU A 42 3.72 9.76 4.11
N ILE A 43 3.52 9.27 2.89
CA ILE A 43 2.35 8.47 2.52
C ILE A 43 2.74 7.00 2.68
N LYS A 44 2.05 6.29 3.57
CA LYS A 44 2.18 4.84 3.70
C LYS A 44 1.33 4.17 2.62
N LEU A 45 2.00 3.57 1.64
CA LEU A 45 1.32 2.86 0.57
C LEU A 45 0.79 1.51 1.09
N PRO A 46 -0.51 1.20 0.96
CA PRO A 46 -1.10 -0.02 1.50
C PRO A 46 -0.63 -1.30 0.78
N CYS A 47 -0.18 -1.19 -0.48
CA CYS A 47 0.28 -2.32 -1.28
C CYS A 47 1.22 -1.86 -2.41
N LYS A 48 1.89 -2.78 -3.09
CA LYS A 48 2.74 -2.49 -4.26
C LYS A 48 1.92 -2.32 -5.55
N TYR A 49 0.88 -3.13 -5.69
CA TYR A 49 0.02 -3.19 -6.86
C TYR A 49 -1.43 -3.09 -6.43
N VAL A 50 -2.24 -2.46 -7.26
CA VAL A 50 -3.70 -2.43 -7.13
C VAL A 50 -4.33 -3.14 -8.31
N TYR A 51 -5.54 -3.64 -8.09
CA TYR A 51 -6.35 -4.31 -9.09
C TYR A 51 -7.54 -3.45 -9.48
N TYR A 52 -8.00 -3.55 -10.72
CA TYR A 52 -9.15 -2.80 -11.22
C TYR A 52 -9.82 -3.58 -12.35
N ILE A 53 -11.08 -3.24 -12.63
CA ILE A 53 -11.87 -3.88 -13.69
C ILE A 53 -11.84 -2.97 -14.92
N VAL A 54 -11.45 -3.52 -16.08
CA VAL A 54 -11.63 -2.87 -17.38
C VAL A 54 -12.94 -3.31 -18.02
N ASP A 55 -13.44 -2.52 -18.98
CA ASP A 55 -14.64 -2.84 -19.76
C ASP A 55 -15.90 -3.10 -18.90
N ILE A 56 -16.02 -2.37 -17.78
CA ILE A 56 -17.09 -2.56 -16.79
C ILE A 56 -18.51 -2.41 -17.36
N ASN A 57 -18.65 -1.64 -18.44
CA ASN A 57 -19.93 -1.41 -19.13
C ASN A 57 -20.39 -2.63 -19.93
N GLU A 58 -19.50 -3.59 -20.20
CA GLU A 58 -19.80 -4.81 -20.93
C GLU A 58 -19.31 -6.02 -20.10
N PRO A 59 -20.06 -6.43 -19.05
CA PRO A 59 -19.60 -7.39 -18.04
C PRO A 59 -19.11 -8.74 -18.59
N LYS A 60 -19.56 -9.11 -19.80
CA LYS A 60 -19.12 -10.29 -20.55
C LYS A 60 -17.63 -10.24 -20.89
N TYR A 61 -17.09 -9.08 -21.22
CA TYR A 61 -15.70 -8.88 -21.60
C TYR A 61 -14.86 -8.26 -20.49
N ALA A 62 -15.50 -7.74 -19.45
CA ALA A 62 -14.84 -7.17 -18.29
C ALA A 62 -13.84 -8.16 -17.65
N MET A 63 -12.65 -7.67 -17.32
CA MET A 63 -11.57 -8.46 -16.74
C MET A 63 -10.81 -7.69 -15.67
N VAL A 64 -10.20 -8.42 -14.75
CA VAL A 64 -9.37 -7.85 -13.69
C VAL A 64 -7.96 -7.62 -14.22
N MET A 65 -7.50 -6.37 -14.12
CA MET A 65 -6.15 -5.93 -14.46
C MET A 65 -5.43 -5.45 -13.21
N LYS A 66 -4.11 -5.31 -13.27
CA LYS A 66 -3.29 -4.76 -12.19
C LYS A 66 -2.42 -3.61 -12.66
N ARG A 67 -2.13 -2.66 -11.78
CA ARG A 67 -1.16 -1.58 -12.02
C ARG A 67 -0.37 -1.24 -10.77
N SER A 68 0.74 -0.52 -10.93
CA SER A 68 1.54 -0.02 -9.81
C SER A 68 0.75 1.01 -9.01
N ILE A 69 0.77 0.92 -7.68
CA ILE A 69 0.13 1.94 -6.82
C ILE A 69 0.72 3.34 -7.03
N ARG A 70 1.95 3.42 -7.54
CA ARG A 70 2.67 4.69 -7.78
C ARG A 70 2.09 5.49 -8.96
N GLU A 71 1.22 4.88 -9.75
CA GLU A 71 0.52 5.54 -10.86
C GLU A 71 -0.81 6.17 -10.42
N LEU A 72 -1.19 6.03 -9.15
CA LEU A 72 -2.45 6.53 -8.60
C LEU A 72 -2.24 7.89 -7.96
N ALA A 73 -3.28 8.73 -8.04
CA ALA A 73 -3.36 9.92 -7.22
C ALA A 73 -3.64 9.57 -5.75
N ILE A 74 -3.30 10.47 -4.83
CA ILE A 74 -3.47 10.25 -3.37
C ILE A 74 -4.93 9.91 -3.03
N HIS A 75 -5.90 10.62 -3.61
CA HIS A 75 -7.32 10.35 -3.39
C HIS A 75 -7.77 8.98 -3.90
N GLU A 76 -7.15 8.46 -4.97
CA GLU A 76 -7.41 7.10 -5.46
C GLU A 76 -6.86 6.06 -4.48
N ILE A 77 -5.66 6.29 -3.93
CA ILE A 77 -5.05 5.42 -2.91
C ILE A 77 -5.89 5.39 -1.65
N GLU A 78 -6.34 6.55 -1.17
CA GLU A 78 -7.21 6.66 0.00
C GLU A 78 -8.57 6.00 -0.22
N SER A 79 -9.00 5.83 -1.47
CA SER A 79 -10.27 5.18 -1.83
C SER A 79 -10.18 3.66 -1.99
N ILE A 80 -8.99 3.06 -1.95
CA ILE A 80 -8.81 1.61 -2.15
C ILE A 80 -9.66 0.83 -1.14
N ASP A 81 -10.39 -0.17 -1.64
CA ASP A 81 -11.28 -1.05 -0.87
C ASP A 81 -12.42 -0.35 -0.10
N LYS A 82 -12.66 0.94 -0.35
CA LYS A 82 -13.84 1.64 0.17
C LYS A 82 -15.07 1.36 -0.71
N GLU A 83 -16.24 1.76 -0.22
CA GLU A 83 -17.47 1.71 -1.01
C GLU A 83 -17.31 2.51 -2.32
N ASN A 84 -17.82 1.95 -3.42
CA ASN A 84 -17.70 2.51 -4.78
C ASN A 84 -16.25 2.81 -5.21
N CYS A 85 -15.28 2.04 -4.72
CA CYS A 85 -13.89 2.18 -5.14
C CYS A 85 -13.66 1.69 -6.58
N LYS A 86 -12.69 2.33 -7.23
CA LYS A 86 -12.18 1.93 -8.57
C LYS A 86 -11.05 0.90 -8.47
N TYR A 87 -10.34 0.89 -7.35
CA TYR A 87 -9.13 0.11 -7.13
C TYR A 87 -9.27 -0.79 -5.90
N PHE A 88 -8.78 -2.01 -6.04
CA PHE A 88 -8.79 -3.05 -5.01
C PHE A 88 -7.35 -3.39 -4.57
N SER A 89 -7.14 -3.62 -3.29
CA SER A 89 -5.81 -3.98 -2.77
C SER A 89 -5.37 -5.40 -3.15
N THR A 90 -6.33 -6.29 -3.41
CA THR A 90 -6.09 -7.68 -3.80
C THR A 90 -6.86 -8.07 -5.06
N LYS A 91 -6.42 -9.15 -5.71
CA LYS A 91 -7.05 -9.66 -6.92
C LYS A 91 -8.43 -10.23 -6.62
N GLU A 92 -8.55 -10.92 -5.49
CA GLU A 92 -9.75 -11.61 -5.03
C GLU A 92 -10.90 -10.61 -4.85
N LYS A 93 -10.65 -9.45 -4.23
CA LYS A 93 -11.66 -8.38 -4.09
C LYS A 93 -12.15 -7.86 -5.44
N ALA A 94 -11.24 -7.69 -6.40
CA ALA A 94 -11.62 -7.26 -7.75
C ALA A 94 -12.42 -8.34 -8.50
N GLU A 95 -12.06 -9.61 -8.33
CA GLU A 95 -12.76 -10.75 -8.93
C GLU A 95 -14.16 -10.95 -8.33
N GLU A 96 -14.30 -10.75 -7.02
CA GLU A 96 -15.60 -10.76 -6.33
C GLU A 96 -16.52 -9.66 -6.87
N LYS A 97 -16.00 -8.42 -6.98
CA LYS A 97 -16.76 -7.34 -7.62
C LYS A 97 -17.14 -7.66 -9.07
N LEU A 98 -16.24 -8.27 -9.83
CA LEU A 98 -16.53 -8.68 -11.21
C LEU A 98 -17.62 -9.76 -11.27
N LYS A 99 -17.65 -10.70 -10.32
CA LYS A 99 -18.72 -11.70 -10.22
C LYS A 99 -20.06 -11.06 -9.88
N GLU A 100 -20.10 -10.12 -8.94
CA GLU A 100 -21.31 -9.33 -8.62
C GLU A 100 -21.86 -8.63 -9.86
N LEU A 101 -20.98 -7.96 -10.63
CA LEU A 101 -21.36 -7.24 -11.87
C LEU A 101 -21.90 -8.16 -12.96
N ARG A 102 -21.48 -9.43 -12.97
CA ARG A 102 -22.00 -10.45 -13.89
C ARG A 102 -23.33 -11.04 -13.44
N GLY A 103 -23.91 -10.54 -12.36
CA GLY A 103 -25.18 -11.01 -11.80
C GLY A 103 -24.99 -12.30 -11.02
N GLY A 104 -24.02 -12.32 -10.10
CA GLY A 104 -23.62 -13.47 -9.27
C GLY A 104 -24.78 -14.42 -8.97
N GLU A 105 -24.51 -15.73 -9.11
CA GLU A 105 -25.49 -16.84 -9.03
C GLU A 105 -26.55 -16.59 -7.96
N ASN A 106 -27.66 -15.96 -8.35
CA ASN A 106 -28.88 -16.04 -7.59
C ASN A 106 -29.39 -17.46 -7.83
N GLU A 107 -29.27 -18.31 -6.82
CA GLU A 107 -30.15 -19.46 -6.60
C GLU A 107 -31.60 -18.95 -6.49
N SER A 108 -32.18 -18.49 -7.59
CA SER A 108 -33.62 -18.30 -7.72
C SER A 108 -34.22 -19.65 -8.09
N SER A 109 -34.34 -20.53 -7.10
CA SER A 109 -35.23 -21.69 -7.15
C SER A 109 -36.30 -21.50 -6.08
N ASN A 110 -37.44 -20.93 -6.49
CA ASN A 110 -38.74 -21.08 -5.84
C ASN A 110 -39.70 -21.68 -6.86
#